data_AF-A0A2G8SFM3-F1
#
_entry.id   AF-A0A2G8SFM3-F1
#
_cell.length_a   1.000
_cell.length_b   1.000
_cell.length_c   1.000
_cell.angle_alpha   90.00
_cell.angle_beta   90.00
_cell.angle_gamma   90.00
#
_symmetry.space_group_name_H-M   'P 1'
#
loop_
_entity.id
_entity.type
_entity.pdbx_description
1 polymer ?
#
loop_
_entity_poly.entity_id
_entity_poly.type
_entity_poly.pdbx_seq_one_letter_code
_entity_poly.pdbx_strand_id
1 'polypeptide(L)'
;MVEKNINDNHSGDVGTYAADLVNEIKLQTGTYKSKTSDWLSCTSTTEPVSKRFFLTKPPTLEDEVRRLLPSDDESVEELERRATVTPLECPLEWARESNAYCCSTVFTYTSGEDLCTSSYYTNAVPVIDLQLAKQGYRLAAWLNVIFDGDTNLP
;
A
#
# COMPACT_ATOMS: atom_id res chain seq x y z
N MET A 1 -19.43 0.53 6.46
CA MET A 1 -18.91 0.41 5.08
C MET A 1 -18.55 -1.03 4.75
N VAL A 2 -17.42 -1.58 5.24
CA VAL A 2 -17.03 -2.97 4.96
C VAL A 2 -18.05 -3.97 5.50
N GLU A 3 -18.46 -3.82 6.76
CA GLU A 3 -19.49 -4.69 7.36
C GLU A 3 -20.83 -4.64 6.59
N LYS A 4 -21.23 -3.44 6.15
CA LYS A 4 -22.41 -3.28 5.27
C LYS A 4 -22.23 -4.02 3.94
N ASN A 5 -21.06 -3.91 3.30
CA ASN A 5 -20.75 -4.63 2.08
C ASN A 5 -20.80 -6.15 2.28
N ILE A 6 -20.22 -6.63 3.38
CA ILE A 6 -20.24 -8.05 3.73
C ILE A 6 -21.68 -8.54 3.90
N ASN A 7 -22.49 -7.81 4.67
CA ASN A 7 -23.89 -8.16 4.93
C ASN A 7 -24.77 -8.10 3.67
N ASP A 8 -24.61 -7.05 2.85
CA ASP A 8 -25.49 -6.81 1.71
C ASP A 8 -25.10 -7.64 0.49
N ASN A 9 -23.80 -7.85 0.25
CA ASN A 9 -23.27 -8.40 -1.01
C ASN A 9 -22.51 -9.73 -0.86
N HIS A 10 -22.09 -10.10 0.36
CA HIS A 10 -21.27 -11.30 0.60
C HIS A 10 -21.86 -12.22 1.68
N SER A 11 -23.19 -12.35 1.70
CA SER A 11 -23.92 -13.28 2.59
C SER A 11 -23.73 -13.04 4.09
N GLY A 12 -23.20 -11.88 4.51
CA GLY A 12 -22.87 -11.59 5.91
C GLY A 12 -21.67 -12.35 6.45
N ASP A 13 -20.88 -13.00 5.59
CA ASP A 13 -19.76 -13.83 5.98
C ASP A 13 -18.42 -13.29 5.45
N VAL A 14 -17.46 -13.13 6.37
CA VAL A 14 -16.12 -12.63 6.06
C VAL A 14 -15.35 -13.64 5.20
N GLY A 15 -15.58 -14.95 5.40
CA GLY A 15 -14.94 -15.99 4.60
C GLY A 15 -15.35 -15.93 3.13
N THR A 16 -16.64 -15.73 2.89
CA THR A 16 -17.24 -15.55 1.56
C THR A 16 -16.69 -14.29 0.91
N TYR A 17 -16.66 -13.16 1.62
CA TYR A 17 -16.08 -11.93 1.11
C TYR A 17 -14.61 -12.09 0.69
N ALA A 18 -13.79 -12.74 1.52
CA ALA A 18 -12.40 -13.02 1.18
C ALA A 18 -12.27 -13.95 -0.02
N ALA A 19 -13.12 -14.98 -0.10
CA ALA A 19 -13.15 -15.90 -1.24
C ALA A 19 -13.53 -15.19 -2.55
N ASP A 20 -14.48 -14.26 -2.50
CA ASP A 20 -14.90 -13.46 -3.66
C ASP A 20 -13.76 -12.58 -4.17
N LEU A 21 -13.04 -11.88 -3.27
CA LEU A 21 -11.85 -11.11 -3.65
C LEU A 21 -10.75 -11.98 -4.27
N VAL A 22 -10.56 -13.20 -3.75
CA VAL A 22 -9.61 -14.17 -4.33
C VAL A 22 -10.08 -14.68 -5.69
N ASN A 23 -11.38 -14.87 -5.89
CA ASN A 23 -11.95 -15.28 -7.17
C ASN A 23 -11.76 -14.19 -8.24
N GLU A 24 -11.92 -12.92 -7.88
CA GLU A 24 -11.62 -11.78 -8.77
C GLU A 24 -10.16 -11.76 -9.24
N ILE A 25 -9.23 -12.30 -8.43
CA ILE A 25 -7.81 -12.44 -8.77
C ILE A 25 -7.54 -13.68 -9.64
N LYS A 26 -8.09 -14.84 -9.27
CA LYS A 26 -7.73 -16.14 -9.87
C LYS A 26 -8.47 -16.44 -11.17
N LEU A 27 -9.77 -16.15 -11.22
CA LEU A 27 -10.63 -16.55 -12.33
C LEU A 27 -10.32 -15.72 -13.58
N GLN A 28 -10.41 -16.35 -14.76
CA GLN A 28 -10.25 -15.62 -16.04
C GLN A 28 -11.29 -14.52 -16.24
N THR A 29 -12.46 -14.69 -15.62
CA THR A 29 -13.55 -13.70 -15.60
C THR A 29 -13.38 -12.64 -14.51
N GLY A 30 -12.42 -12.83 -13.60
CA GLY A 30 -12.15 -11.91 -12.51
C GLY A 30 -11.57 -10.60 -13.03
N THR A 31 -12.07 -9.49 -12.49
CA THR A 31 -11.68 -8.14 -12.90
C THR A 31 -10.27 -7.76 -12.45
N TYR A 32 -9.75 -8.43 -11.43
CA TYR A 32 -8.44 -8.15 -10.84
C TYR A 32 -7.30 -8.96 -11.45
N LYS A 33 -7.60 -10.09 -12.10
CA LYS A 33 -6.59 -10.94 -12.72
C LYS A 33 -5.65 -10.18 -13.66
N SER A 34 -6.19 -9.30 -14.49
CA SER A 34 -5.38 -8.50 -15.44
C SER A 34 -4.51 -7.43 -14.79
N LYS A 35 -4.73 -7.14 -13.50
CA LYS A 35 -4.02 -6.10 -12.74
C LYS A 35 -2.89 -6.68 -11.88
N THR A 36 -2.85 -7.99 -11.66
CA THR A 36 -1.90 -8.62 -10.74
C THR A 36 -0.44 -8.40 -11.14
N SER A 37 -0.14 -8.37 -12.45
CA SER A 37 1.20 -8.04 -12.95
C SER A 37 1.66 -6.66 -12.48
N ASP A 38 0.78 -5.67 -12.60
CA ASP A 38 1.08 -4.29 -12.21
C ASP A 38 1.21 -4.17 -10.68
N TRP A 39 0.48 -4.99 -9.94
CA TRP A 39 0.55 -5.02 -8.47
C TRP A 39 1.90 -5.52 -7.96
N LEU A 40 2.57 -6.39 -8.73
CA LEU A 40 3.90 -6.93 -8.45
C LEU A 40 5.04 -6.12 -9.10
N SER A 41 4.76 -4.93 -9.62
CA SER A 41 5.80 -4.05 -10.19
C SER A 41 6.90 -3.64 -9.20
N CYS A 42 6.60 -3.65 -7.90
CA CYS A 42 7.59 -3.47 -6.84
C CYS A 42 7.39 -4.52 -5.74
N THR A 43 8.30 -5.49 -5.66
CA THR A 43 8.28 -6.62 -4.70
C THR A 43 9.59 -6.79 -3.93
N SER A 44 10.57 -5.91 -4.13
CA SER A 44 11.86 -6.00 -3.44
C SER A 44 11.70 -5.88 -1.93
N THR A 45 12.14 -6.90 -1.21
CA THR A 45 12.07 -6.98 0.25
C THR A 45 13.25 -6.31 0.96
N THR A 46 14.27 -5.89 0.21
CA THR A 46 15.55 -5.40 0.73
C THR A 46 16.01 -4.08 0.12
N GLU A 47 15.37 -3.62 -0.96
CA GLU A 47 15.77 -2.39 -1.63
C GLU A 47 15.52 -1.17 -0.73
N PRO A 48 16.59 -0.44 -0.36
CA PRO A 48 16.45 0.77 0.44
C PRO A 48 15.87 1.89 -0.41
N VAL A 49 15.08 2.74 0.22
CA VAL A 49 14.56 3.94 -0.43
C VAL A 49 15.69 4.82 -0.93
N SER A 50 15.61 5.21 -2.20
CA SER A 50 16.54 6.19 -2.73
C SER A 50 16.31 7.55 -2.08
N LYS A 51 17.21 7.97 -1.18
CA LYS A 51 17.16 9.30 -0.55
C LYS A 51 17.27 10.45 -1.56
N ARG A 52 17.65 10.16 -2.82
CA ARG A 52 17.67 11.12 -3.94
C ARG A 52 16.28 11.35 -4.54
N PHE A 53 15.35 10.41 -4.36
CA PHE A 53 13.99 10.48 -4.90
C PHE A 53 13.17 11.65 -4.33
N PHE A 54 13.47 12.08 -3.10
CA PHE A 54 12.79 13.20 -2.43
C PHE A 54 13.44 14.57 -2.68
N LEU A 55 14.53 14.63 -3.45
CA LEU A 55 15.29 15.86 -3.63
C LEU A 55 15.02 16.44 -5.02
N THR A 56 14.46 17.66 -5.04
CA THR A 56 14.25 18.44 -6.27
C THR A 56 15.55 18.91 -6.93
N LYS A 57 16.68 18.76 -6.23
CA LYS A 57 18.03 19.05 -6.69
C LYS A 57 18.95 17.92 -6.23
N PRO A 58 19.88 17.42 -7.06
CA PRO A 58 20.87 16.45 -6.58
C PRO A 58 21.62 17.04 -5.38
N PRO A 59 21.81 16.27 -4.29
CA PRO A 59 22.51 16.77 -3.12
C PRO A 59 23.94 17.15 -3.51
N THR A 60 24.43 18.24 -2.95
CA THR A 60 25.85 18.61 -3.08
C THR A 60 26.69 17.70 -2.18
N LEU A 61 28.00 17.64 -2.43
CA LEU A 61 28.93 16.91 -1.56
C LEU A 61 28.85 17.45 -0.12
N GLU A 62 28.63 18.75 0.04
CA GLU A 62 28.45 19.42 1.32
C GLU A 62 27.19 18.92 2.05
N ASP A 63 26.08 18.71 1.33
CA ASP A 63 24.85 18.16 1.91
C ASP A 63 25.02 16.70 2.35
N GLU A 64 25.76 15.91 1.59
CA GLU A 64 26.08 14.53 1.94
C GLU A 64 26.99 14.46 3.18
N VAL A 65 28.04 15.29 3.23
CA VAL A 65 28.95 15.39 4.39
C VAL A 65 28.19 15.86 5.63
N ARG A 66 27.35 16.88 5.52
CA ARG A 66 26.56 17.41 6.65
C ARG A 66 25.59 16.36 7.21
N ARG A 67 25.15 15.40 6.39
CA ARG A 67 24.26 14.31 6.81
C ARG A 67 24.99 13.19 7.56
N LEU A 68 26.30 13.07 7.37
CA LEU A 68 27.16 12.11 8.10
C LEU A 68 27.65 12.67 9.43
N LEU A 69 27.55 14.00 9.61
CA LEU A 69 27.98 14.67 10.83
C LEU A 69 26.76 14.88 11.75
N PRO A 70 26.89 14.59 13.06
CA PRO A 70 25.87 14.99 14.02
C PRO A 70 25.73 16.51 14.02
N SER A 71 24.49 17.00 14.01
CA SER A 71 24.23 18.41 14.31
C SER A 71 24.46 18.67 15.80
N ASP A 72 24.88 19.87 16.17
CA ASP A 72 25.22 20.22 17.56
C ASP A 72 24.05 20.03 18.56
N ASP A 73 22.81 19.86 18.06
CA ASP A 73 21.56 19.65 18.82
C ASP A 73 21.05 18.20 18.81
N GLU A 74 21.68 17.26 18.08
CA GLU A 74 21.26 15.84 18.04
C GLU A 74 22.11 14.97 18.97
N SER A 75 21.46 14.21 19.86
CA SER A 75 22.14 13.20 20.67
C SER A 75 22.59 12.02 19.80
N VAL A 76 23.68 11.36 20.21
CA VAL A 76 24.22 10.18 19.53
C VAL A 76 23.18 9.05 19.43
N GLU A 77 22.28 8.93 20.41
CA GLU A 77 21.16 7.97 20.41
C GLU A 77 20.10 8.28 19.35
N GLU A 78 19.82 9.56 19.06
CA GLU A 78 18.87 9.96 18.01
C GLU A 78 19.45 9.65 16.62
N LEU A 79 20.77 9.83 16.47
CA LEU A 79 21.52 9.45 15.27
C LEU A 79 21.51 7.93 15.04
N GLU A 80 21.70 7.14 16.10
CA GLU A 80 21.63 5.68 16.07
C GLU A 80 20.21 5.18 15.76
N ARG A 81 19.16 5.75 16.37
CA ARG A 81 17.77 5.40 16.02
C ARG A 81 17.47 5.67 14.55
N ARG A 82 17.92 6.80 14.00
CA ARG A 82 17.77 7.16 12.59
C ARG A 82 18.58 6.24 11.66
N ALA A 83 19.65 5.62 12.16
CA ALA A 83 20.45 4.64 11.43
C ALA A 83 19.88 3.20 11.47
N THR A 84 19.02 2.86 12.44
CA THR A 84 18.50 1.49 12.60
C THR A 84 17.36 1.11 11.66
N VAL A 85 16.58 2.07 11.15
CA VAL A 85 15.48 1.77 10.21
C VAL A 85 15.85 2.23 8.82
N THR A 86 16.19 1.29 7.96
CA THR A 86 16.32 1.52 6.51
C THR A 86 14.92 1.48 5.91
N PRO A 87 14.34 2.61 5.45
CA PRO A 87 13.06 2.59 4.76
C PRO A 87 13.19 1.78 3.47
N LEU A 88 12.18 0.97 3.15
CA LEU A 88 12.15 0.14 1.94
C LEU A 88 11.33 0.80 0.84
N GLU A 89 11.77 0.67 -0.41
CA GLU A 89 11.18 1.36 -1.56
C GLU A 89 9.73 0.89 -1.81
N CYS A 90 9.52 -0.42 -1.93
CA CYS A 90 8.21 -0.95 -2.32
C CYS A 90 7.07 -0.65 -1.33
N PRO A 91 7.25 -0.76 0.00
CA PRO A 91 6.23 -0.33 0.95
C PRO A 91 5.88 1.16 0.84
N LEU A 92 6.85 2.03 0.52
CA LEU A 92 6.57 3.44 0.27
C LEU A 92 5.77 3.63 -1.02
N GLU A 93 6.09 2.92 -2.09
CA GLU A 93 5.30 2.97 -3.33
C GLU A 93 3.86 2.52 -3.10
N TRP A 94 3.66 1.41 -2.38
CA TRP A 94 2.32 0.94 -2.02
C TRP A 94 1.57 1.96 -1.16
N ALA A 95 2.26 2.63 -0.23
CA ALA A 95 1.68 3.69 0.58
C ALA A 95 1.27 4.90 -0.25
N ARG A 96 2.09 5.33 -1.23
CA ARG A 96 1.75 6.44 -2.15
C ARG A 96 0.49 6.13 -2.96
N GLU A 97 0.41 4.92 -3.51
CA GLU A 97 -0.74 4.47 -4.28
C GLU A 97 -2.02 4.44 -3.43
N SER A 98 -1.98 3.88 -2.22
CA SER A 98 -3.14 3.87 -1.32
C SER A 98 -3.52 5.29 -0.90
N ASN A 99 -2.54 6.16 -0.63
CA ASN A 99 -2.78 7.56 -0.27
C ASN A 99 -3.40 8.38 -1.41
N ALA A 100 -3.16 8.03 -2.68
CA ALA A 100 -3.81 8.70 -3.81
C ALA A 100 -5.35 8.58 -3.74
N TYR A 101 -5.87 7.46 -3.23
CA TYR A 101 -7.31 7.26 -3.02
C TYR A 101 -7.89 8.13 -1.91
N CYS A 102 -7.06 8.65 -0.99
CA CYS A 102 -7.52 9.64 -0.03
C CYS A 102 -8.03 10.89 -0.75
N CYS A 103 -7.30 11.38 -1.75
CA CYS A 103 -7.71 12.55 -2.51
C CYS A 103 -8.82 12.25 -3.52
N SER A 104 -8.75 11.11 -4.22
CA SER A 104 -9.72 10.79 -5.29
C SER A 104 -11.05 10.23 -4.80
N THR A 105 -11.10 9.70 -3.58
CA THR A 105 -12.27 8.95 -3.08
C THR A 105 -12.67 9.35 -1.68
N VAL A 106 -11.73 9.39 -0.72
CA VAL A 106 -12.09 9.61 0.70
C VAL A 106 -12.50 11.08 0.95
N PHE A 107 -11.66 12.02 0.53
CA PHE A 107 -11.83 13.45 0.81
C PHE A 107 -12.62 14.22 -0.25
N THR A 108 -13.15 13.55 -1.26
CA THR A 108 -14.10 14.16 -2.21
C THR A 108 -15.48 14.37 -1.59
N TYR A 109 -15.74 13.71 -0.46
CA TYR A 109 -17.00 13.79 0.25
C TYR A 109 -17.10 15.01 1.16
N THR A 110 -18.12 15.83 0.95
CA THR A 110 -18.31 17.09 1.71
C THR A 110 -19.76 17.33 2.17
N SER A 111 -20.71 16.41 1.91
CA SER A 111 -22.14 16.66 2.16
C SER A 111 -22.55 16.49 3.63
N GLY A 112 -21.79 15.72 4.42
CA GLY A 112 -22.09 15.48 5.85
C GLY A 112 -23.30 14.56 6.12
N GLU A 113 -23.80 13.89 5.09
CA GLU A 113 -24.81 12.83 5.19
C GLU A 113 -24.21 11.54 5.80
N ASP A 114 -25.06 10.54 6.04
CA ASP A 114 -24.60 9.22 6.46
C ASP A 114 -23.83 8.53 5.33
N LEU A 115 -22.60 8.10 5.64
CA LEU A 115 -21.68 7.47 4.68
C LEU A 115 -22.17 6.12 4.17
N CYS A 116 -22.98 5.40 4.95
CA CYS A 116 -23.50 4.08 4.62
C CYS A 116 -24.76 4.12 3.76
N THR A 117 -25.45 5.26 3.68
CA THR A 117 -26.70 5.41 2.91
C THR A 117 -26.58 6.37 1.72
N SER A 118 -25.55 7.21 1.69
CA SER A 118 -25.26 8.12 0.58
C SER A 118 -24.49 7.43 -0.56
N SER A 119 -24.29 8.16 -1.66
CA SER A 119 -23.44 7.73 -2.77
C SER A 119 -21.99 7.48 -2.38
N TYR A 120 -21.54 7.95 -1.22
CA TYR A 120 -20.23 7.63 -0.68
C TYR A 120 -20.03 6.12 -0.58
N TYR A 121 -21.04 5.38 -0.11
CA TYR A 121 -21.00 3.92 -0.01
C TYR A 121 -20.70 3.27 -1.36
N THR A 122 -21.54 3.56 -2.36
CA THR A 122 -21.44 2.95 -3.69
C THR A 122 -20.12 3.30 -4.39
N ASN A 123 -19.56 4.49 -4.14
CA ASN A 123 -18.31 4.93 -4.73
C ASN A 123 -17.07 4.37 -4.01
N ALA A 124 -17.13 4.19 -2.69
CA ALA A 124 -15.98 3.75 -1.90
C ALA A 124 -15.81 2.23 -1.88
N VAL A 125 -16.89 1.44 -1.96
CA VAL A 125 -16.81 -0.03 -1.92
C VAL A 125 -15.86 -0.61 -2.98
N PRO A 126 -15.95 -0.24 -4.28
CA PRO A 126 -15.03 -0.77 -5.29
C PRO A 126 -13.55 -0.43 -5.01
N VAL A 127 -13.28 0.73 -4.41
CA VAL A 127 -11.92 1.14 -4.03
C VAL A 127 -11.43 0.30 -2.84
N ILE A 128 -12.29 0.06 -1.85
CA ILE A 128 -11.96 -0.78 -0.69
C ILE A 128 -11.66 -2.22 -1.14
N ASP A 129 -12.52 -2.81 -1.97
CA ASP A 129 -12.36 -4.18 -2.48
C ASP A 129 -11.05 -4.31 -3.27
N LEU A 130 -10.76 -3.34 -4.13
CA LEU A 130 -9.50 -3.28 -4.87
C LEU A 130 -8.29 -3.20 -3.94
N GLN A 131 -8.31 -2.35 -2.92
CA GLN A 131 -7.19 -2.21 -1.98
C GLN A 131 -7.00 -3.47 -1.14
N LEU A 132 -8.08 -4.10 -0.65
CA LEU A 132 -7.99 -5.35 0.10
C LEU A 132 -7.40 -6.48 -0.76
N ALA A 133 -7.88 -6.64 -2.00
CA ALA A 133 -7.36 -7.61 -2.96
C ALA A 133 -5.87 -7.34 -3.29
N LYS A 134 -5.54 -6.09 -3.65
CA LYS A 134 -4.18 -5.68 -4.05
C LYS A 134 -3.16 -5.89 -2.94
N GLN A 135 -3.48 -5.44 -1.72
CA GLN A 135 -2.55 -5.52 -0.60
C GLN A 135 -2.44 -6.95 -0.05
N GLY A 136 -3.52 -7.74 -0.08
CA GLY A 136 -3.47 -9.16 0.22
C GLY A 136 -2.58 -9.93 -0.75
N TYR A 137 -2.68 -9.65 -2.05
CA TYR A 137 -1.83 -10.25 -3.09
C TYR A 137 -0.36 -9.89 -2.89
N ARG A 138 -0.06 -8.61 -2.62
CA ARG A 138 1.30 -8.14 -2.32
C ARG A 138 1.88 -8.76 -1.06
N LEU A 139 1.09 -8.88 0.00
CA LEU A 139 1.53 -9.53 1.24
C LEU A 139 1.92 -11.00 0.98
N ALA A 140 1.11 -11.73 0.23
CA ALA A 140 1.42 -13.11 -0.14
C ALA A 140 2.72 -13.21 -0.97
N ALA A 141 2.87 -12.37 -1.99
CA ALA A 141 4.12 -12.30 -2.77
C ALA A 141 5.33 -11.95 -1.89
N TRP A 142 5.19 -10.99 -1.00
CA TRP A 142 6.25 -10.52 -0.12
C TRP A 142 6.72 -11.62 0.84
N LEU A 143 5.78 -12.36 1.44
CA LEU A 143 6.09 -13.51 2.29
C LEU A 143 6.79 -14.62 1.48
N ASN A 144 6.32 -14.92 0.26
CA ASN A 144 6.96 -15.92 -0.59
C ASN A 144 8.38 -15.49 -0.98
N VAL A 145 8.63 -14.20 -1.27
CA VAL A 145 10.00 -13.72 -1.52
C VAL A 145 10.89 -13.87 -0.28
N ILE A 146 10.36 -13.61 0.93
CA ILE A 146 11.11 -13.76 2.19
C ILE A 146 11.52 -15.22 2.43
N PHE A 147 10.60 -16.18 2.21
CA PHE A 147 10.83 -17.57 2.55
C PHE A 147 11.42 -18.41 1.41
N ASP A 148 10.99 -18.15 0.17
CA ASP A 148 11.25 -18.98 -1.00
C ASP A 148 12.08 -18.26 -2.08
N GLY A 149 12.26 -16.93 -1.97
CA GLY A 149 13.04 -16.12 -2.91
C GLY A 149 12.32 -15.74 -4.21
N ASP A 150 11.05 -16.14 -4.38
CA ASP A 150 10.21 -15.77 -5.52
C ASP A 150 8.74 -15.60 -5.06
N THR A 151 7.94 -14.87 -5.84
CA THR A 151 6.55 -14.52 -5.54
C THR A 151 5.59 -15.71 -5.60
N ASN A 152 5.78 -16.68 -6.52
CA ASN A 152 5.01 -17.93 -6.63
C ASN A 152 3.48 -17.79 -6.46
N LEU A 153 2.88 -16.75 -7.05
CA LEU A 153 1.43 -16.51 -6.97
C LEU A 153 0.68 -17.10 -8.18
N PRO A 154 -0.60 -17.50 -8.00
CA PRO A 154 -1.46 -18.06 -9.06
C PRO A 154 -1.95 -17.01 -10.07
#